data_AF-A0A6L8QA51-F1
#
_entry.id   AF-A0A6L8QA51-F1
#
_cell.length_a   1.000
_cell.length_b   1.000
_cell.length_c   1.000
_cell.angle_alpha   90.00
_cell.angle_beta   90.00
_cell.angle_gamma   90.00
#
_symmetry.space_group_name_H-M   'P 1'
#
loop_
_entity.id
_entity.type
_entity.pdbx_description
1 polymer ?
#
loop_
_entity_poly.entity_id
_entity_poly.type
_entity_poly.pdbx_seq_one_letter_code
_entity_poly.pdbx_strand_id
1 'polypeptide(L)'
;MTTREIRFIGGFGLFHGWLIALLTYTGTEPLGGPGIFAPIALVLAGGMVSAVAFIAVPQRHLKALSAATDALLVAAACLVLAAFLAPSPAVILACCGVCGLLCGALHCLYGLASLAFPKHDFARIIALATIVASAIAIAALLVGEHLAAFWQALVLVALPLSAAFILKAAPAASPSATPSPAATAKVRTAAAPDAPEKVPGRFLRLLLAILLLGIVCRTCDVFTSARFTGLTLSSVALFVSHIAAAGLLMAALGFARKHGGLAFFYRLALPCAGAGFVILALPDGGASAFWVAAVLLVGAGFEVINLVAWVLTAFAAQVSARPARYFGLYALVTYTAMLAGRLVNLAILPYASHHAAFLGLACIVALVVVALVVLPEDQVCLFEESLRLSQEERAEGAVHRERCAAFAAAHGLTERETEVLELLARGRTLKVVAERLTISKGTAGTHIANIYRKCDVHAQQDLIDLFEKFAG
;
A
#
# COMPACT_ATOMS: atom_id res chain seq x y z
N MET A 1 17.80 13.83 0.39
CA MET A 1 17.20 12.49 0.46
C MET A 1 18.17 11.57 1.17
N THR A 2 17.67 10.71 2.06
CA THR A 2 18.51 9.73 2.77
C THR A 2 18.77 8.51 1.89
N THR A 3 19.83 7.75 2.17
CA THR A 3 20.12 6.48 1.46
C THR A 3 18.95 5.50 1.52
N ARG A 4 18.19 5.50 2.62
CA ARG A 4 17.01 4.65 2.81
C ARG A 4 15.87 5.05 1.87
N GLU A 5 15.62 6.34 1.69
CA GLU A 5 14.62 6.86 0.75
C GLU A 5 14.97 6.47 -0.69
N ILE A 6 16.22 6.71 -1.11
CA ILE A 6 16.67 6.43 -2.48
C ILE A 6 16.48 4.94 -2.81
N ARG A 7 16.83 4.04 -1.88
CA ARG A 7 16.65 2.59 -2.05
C ARG A 7 15.18 2.21 -2.17
N PHE A 8 14.31 2.77 -1.32
CA PHE A 8 12.88 2.49 -1.40
C PHE A 8 12.32 2.96 -2.74
N ILE A 9 12.67 4.17 -3.18
CA ILE A 9 12.20 4.77 -4.44
C ILE A 9 12.64 3.94 -5.64
N GLY A 10 13.92 3.56 -5.70
CA GLY A 10 14.44 2.71 -6.76
C GLY A 10 13.81 1.33 -6.77
N GLY A 11 13.76 0.67 -5.61
CA GLY A 11 13.19 -0.68 -5.49
C GLY A 11 11.69 -0.74 -5.80
N PHE A 12 10.90 0.14 -5.18
CA PHE A 12 9.46 0.24 -5.46
C PHE A 12 9.22 0.65 -6.91
N GLY A 13 10.01 1.58 -7.45
CA GLY A 13 9.95 1.99 -8.84
C GLY A 13 10.16 0.84 -9.81
N LEU A 14 11.17 -0.02 -9.57
CA LEU A 14 11.41 -1.23 -10.38
C LEU A 14 10.25 -2.22 -10.30
N PHE A 15 9.75 -2.49 -9.09
CA PHE A 15 8.60 -3.39 -8.87
C PHE A 15 7.33 -2.87 -9.55
N HIS A 16 6.98 -1.61 -9.30
CA HIS A 16 5.75 -1.01 -9.77
C HIS A 16 5.82 -0.76 -11.29
N GLY A 17 6.96 -0.29 -11.79
CA GLY A 17 7.21 -0.14 -13.21
C GLY A 17 7.11 -1.47 -13.95
N TRP A 18 7.65 -2.54 -13.38
CA TRP A 18 7.47 -3.90 -13.89
C TRP A 18 6.00 -4.33 -13.91
N LEU A 19 5.24 -4.13 -12.82
CA LEU A 19 3.83 -4.48 -12.76
C LEU A 19 3.03 -3.75 -13.86
N ILE A 20 3.20 -2.44 -13.99
CA ILE A 20 2.46 -1.68 -15.00
C ILE A 20 2.93 -2.08 -16.41
N ALA A 21 4.24 -2.26 -16.62
CA ALA A 21 4.77 -2.73 -17.91
C ALA A 21 4.20 -4.11 -18.28
N LEU A 22 4.19 -5.08 -17.38
CA LEU A 22 3.66 -6.44 -17.62
C LEU A 22 2.19 -6.43 -18.04
N LEU A 23 1.39 -5.56 -17.41
CA LEU A 23 -0.02 -5.39 -17.72
C LEU A 23 -0.25 -4.70 -19.07
N THR A 24 0.71 -3.91 -19.53
CA THR A 24 0.61 -3.13 -20.78
C THR A 24 1.30 -3.80 -21.98
N TYR A 25 2.41 -4.51 -21.76
CA TYR A 25 3.35 -5.00 -22.77
C TYR A 25 2.95 -6.31 -23.45
N THR A 26 2.11 -7.12 -22.82
CA THR A 26 1.68 -8.44 -23.34
C THR A 26 0.79 -8.36 -24.60
N GLY A 27 0.68 -7.19 -25.23
CA GLY A 27 -0.08 -6.95 -26.46
C GLY A 27 0.69 -7.04 -27.79
N THR A 28 1.97 -7.46 -27.82
CA THR A 28 2.79 -7.50 -29.05
C THR A 28 2.90 -8.92 -29.69
N GLU A 29 1.84 -9.38 -30.39
CA GLU A 29 1.70 -10.40 -31.50
C GLU A 29 2.34 -11.83 -31.45
N PRO A 30 1.92 -12.88 -32.24
CA PRO A 30 0.80 -13.06 -33.18
C PRO A 30 -0.11 -14.22 -32.73
N LEU A 31 -0.87 -14.03 -31.65
CA LEU A 31 -1.98 -14.93 -31.31
C LEU A 31 -3.24 -14.08 -31.29
N GLY A 32 -3.75 -13.78 -32.48
CA GLY A 32 -4.97 -12.99 -32.72
C GLY A 32 -6.23 -13.70 -32.23
N GLY A 33 -6.30 -13.96 -30.92
CA GLY A 33 -7.39 -14.62 -30.23
C GLY A 33 -7.26 -14.47 -28.71
N PRO A 34 -8.14 -15.11 -27.91
CA PRO A 34 -8.18 -15.02 -26.44
C PRO A 34 -6.90 -15.44 -25.66
N GLY A 35 -5.79 -15.72 -26.35
CA GLY A 35 -4.55 -16.26 -25.78
C GLY A 35 -3.76 -15.30 -24.87
N ILE A 36 -3.87 -13.97 -25.04
CA ILE A 36 -3.17 -12.97 -24.20
C ILE A 36 -3.84 -12.78 -22.83
N PHE A 37 -5.14 -13.07 -22.73
CA PHE A 37 -5.90 -12.89 -21.51
C PHE A 37 -5.44 -13.84 -20.39
N ALA A 38 -5.18 -15.11 -20.73
CA ALA A 38 -4.82 -16.14 -19.76
C ALA A 38 -3.53 -15.83 -18.96
N PRO A 39 -2.41 -15.40 -19.59
CA PRO A 39 -1.21 -14.94 -18.89
C PRO A 39 -1.46 -13.81 -17.88
N ILE A 40 -2.19 -12.76 -18.29
CA ILE A 40 -2.46 -11.59 -17.45
C ILE A 40 -3.38 -11.96 -16.29
N ALA A 41 -4.44 -12.71 -16.57
CA ALA A 41 -5.36 -13.20 -15.56
C ALA A 41 -4.65 -14.05 -14.52
N LEU A 42 -3.69 -14.89 -14.95
CA LEU A 42 -2.90 -15.73 -14.05
C LEU A 42 -1.94 -14.92 -13.17
N VAL A 43 -1.32 -13.86 -13.71
CA VAL A 43 -0.51 -12.92 -12.91
C VAL A 43 -1.36 -12.24 -11.83
N LEU A 44 -2.52 -11.71 -12.22
CA LEU A 44 -3.44 -11.04 -11.28
C LEU A 44 -3.96 -12.02 -10.22
N ALA A 45 -4.35 -13.22 -10.62
CA ALA A 45 -4.80 -14.27 -9.71
C ALA A 45 -3.69 -14.71 -8.73
N GLY A 46 -2.45 -14.88 -9.21
CA GLY A 46 -1.29 -15.13 -8.35
C GLY A 46 -1.07 -14.00 -7.35
N GLY A 47 -1.23 -12.75 -7.79
CA GLY A 47 -1.17 -11.58 -6.91
C GLY A 47 -2.21 -11.64 -5.80
N MET A 48 -3.45 -12.03 -6.11
CA MET A 48 -4.52 -12.24 -5.12
C MET A 48 -4.18 -13.35 -4.13
N VAL A 49 -3.63 -14.49 -4.58
CA VAL A 49 -3.25 -15.60 -3.70
C VAL A 49 -2.22 -15.15 -2.67
N SER A 50 -1.17 -14.44 -3.11
CA SER A 50 -0.19 -13.86 -2.19
C SER A 50 -0.81 -12.83 -1.26
N ALA A 51 -1.68 -11.96 -1.76
CA ALA A 51 -2.39 -10.98 -0.94
C ALA A 51 -3.21 -11.66 0.18
N VAL A 52 -3.95 -12.74 -0.13
CA VAL A 52 -4.68 -13.54 0.84
C VAL A 52 -3.76 -14.16 1.88
N ALA A 53 -2.58 -14.65 1.49
CA ALA A 53 -1.60 -15.16 2.44
C ALA A 53 -1.19 -14.09 3.47
N PHE A 54 -0.93 -12.85 3.05
CA PHE A 54 -0.61 -11.74 3.96
C PHE A 54 -1.79 -11.26 4.83
N ILE A 55 -3.04 -11.52 4.40
CA ILE A 55 -4.24 -11.26 5.21
C ILE A 55 -4.43 -12.33 6.30
N ALA A 56 -4.27 -13.60 5.93
CA ALA A 56 -4.61 -14.74 6.77
C ALA A 56 -3.49 -15.12 7.75
N VAL A 57 -2.23 -14.93 7.37
CA VAL A 57 -1.08 -15.38 8.16
C VAL A 57 -0.88 -14.47 9.39
N PRO A 58 -0.82 -15.03 10.61
CA PRO A 58 -0.51 -14.26 11.80
C PRO A 58 0.85 -13.58 11.69
N GLN A 59 0.96 -12.36 12.25
CA GLN A 59 2.19 -11.57 12.13
C GLN A 59 3.48 -12.27 12.58
N ARG A 60 3.39 -13.18 13.56
CA ARG A 60 4.54 -13.96 14.05
C ARG A 60 5.20 -14.79 12.93
N HIS A 61 4.47 -15.12 11.88
CA HIS A 61 4.94 -15.90 10.74
C HIS A 61 5.35 -15.03 9.53
N LEU A 62 5.40 -13.70 9.64
CA LEU A 62 5.80 -12.82 8.53
C LEU A 62 7.23 -13.09 8.03
N LYS A 63 8.13 -13.54 8.91
CA LYS A 63 9.48 -13.96 8.50
C LYS A 63 9.44 -15.16 7.54
N ALA A 64 8.53 -16.10 7.77
CA ALA A 64 8.34 -17.25 6.89
C ALA A 64 7.80 -16.84 5.52
N LEU A 65 6.86 -15.90 5.47
CA LEU A 65 6.37 -15.32 4.19
C LEU A 65 7.47 -14.57 3.43
N SER A 66 8.32 -13.82 4.13
CA SER A 66 9.48 -13.15 3.51
C SER A 66 10.47 -14.16 2.92
N ALA A 67 10.73 -15.27 3.63
CA ALA A 67 11.57 -16.36 3.14
C ALA A 67 10.94 -17.11 1.96
N ALA A 68 9.62 -17.34 1.99
CA ALA A 68 8.90 -17.90 0.84
C ALA A 68 9.03 -17.02 -0.41
N THR A 69 9.15 -15.70 -0.23
CA THR A 69 9.40 -14.76 -1.33
C THR A 69 10.80 -14.97 -1.95
N ASP A 70 11.81 -15.39 -1.18
CA ASP A 70 13.13 -15.77 -1.73
C ASP A 70 13.03 -17.02 -2.61
N ALA A 71 12.26 -18.01 -2.17
CA ALA A 71 12.03 -19.22 -2.97
C ALA A 71 11.29 -18.89 -4.28
N LEU A 72 10.27 -18.01 -4.23
CA LEU A 72 9.57 -17.52 -5.41
C LEU A 72 10.50 -16.76 -6.35
N LEU A 73 11.46 -16.01 -5.81
CA LEU A 73 12.47 -15.27 -6.56
C LEU A 73 13.34 -16.22 -7.42
N VAL A 74 13.85 -17.27 -6.79
CA VAL A 74 14.66 -18.30 -7.46
C VAL A 74 13.81 -19.06 -8.47
N ALA A 75 12.59 -19.43 -8.11
CA ALA A 75 11.66 -20.12 -9.02
C ALA A 75 11.33 -19.28 -10.26
N ALA A 76 11.10 -17.98 -10.10
CA ALA A 76 10.87 -17.07 -11.22
C ALA A 76 12.09 -17.03 -12.17
N ALA A 77 13.30 -16.89 -11.63
CA ALA A 77 14.52 -16.89 -12.43
C ALA A 77 14.72 -18.20 -13.20
N CYS A 78 14.49 -19.35 -12.56
CA CYS A 78 14.59 -20.67 -13.19
C CYS A 78 13.54 -20.87 -14.29
N LEU A 79 12.28 -20.49 -14.04
CA LEU A 79 11.20 -20.63 -15.01
C LEU A 79 11.41 -19.77 -16.25
N VAL A 80 12.04 -18.61 -16.09
CA VAL A 80 12.37 -17.71 -17.20
C VAL A 80 13.48 -18.29 -18.05
N LEU A 81 14.52 -18.84 -17.41
CA LEU A 81 15.55 -19.58 -18.12
C LEU A 81 14.96 -20.78 -18.87
N ALA A 82 14.03 -21.52 -18.25
CA ALA A 82 13.32 -22.62 -18.88
C ALA A 82 12.44 -22.15 -20.06
N ALA A 83 11.72 -21.04 -19.90
CA ALA A 83 10.90 -20.45 -20.95
C ALA A 83 11.74 -20.03 -22.17
N PHE A 84 13.00 -19.64 -21.94
CA PHE A 84 13.92 -19.31 -23.02
C PHE A 84 14.49 -20.55 -23.71
N LEU A 85 14.98 -21.53 -22.95
CA LEU A 85 15.61 -22.73 -23.50
C LEU A 85 14.62 -23.63 -24.23
N ALA A 86 13.37 -23.69 -23.74
CA ALA A 86 12.31 -24.53 -24.30
C ALA A 86 10.95 -23.82 -24.17
N PRO A 87 10.65 -22.82 -25.03
CA PRO A 87 9.40 -22.09 -24.97
C PRO A 87 8.23 -23.04 -25.25
N SER A 88 7.38 -23.23 -24.24
CA SER A 88 6.11 -23.93 -24.38
C SER A 88 5.01 -23.16 -23.64
N PRO A 89 3.74 -23.26 -24.08
CA PRO A 89 2.62 -22.58 -23.41
C PRO A 89 2.54 -22.92 -21.91
N ALA A 90 2.85 -24.16 -21.53
CA ALA A 90 2.86 -24.60 -20.14
C ALA A 90 3.93 -23.87 -19.31
N VAL A 91 5.14 -23.70 -19.85
CA VAL A 91 6.23 -22.99 -19.15
C VAL A 91 5.94 -21.49 -19.04
N ILE A 92 5.34 -20.88 -20.07
CA ILE A 92 4.93 -19.48 -20.04
C ILE A 92 3.84 -19.26 -18.97
N LEU A 93 2.82 -20.11 -18.92
CA LEU A 93 1.78 -20.03 -17.89
C LEU A 93 2.36 -20.24 -16.49
N ALA A 94 3.26 -21.22 -16.29
CA ALA A 94 3.93 -21.41 -15.01
C ALA A 94 4.72 -20.16 -14.58
N CYS A 95 5.44 -19.54 -15.52
CA CYS A 95 6.15 -18.28 -15.28
C CYS A 95 5.18 -17.17 -14.85
N CYS A 96 4.06 -16.97 -15.55
CA CYS A 96 3.04 -15.98 -15.19
C CYS A 96 2.46 -16.21 -13.79
N GLY A 97 2.20 -17.48 -13.41
CA GLY A 97 1.71 -17.81 -12.08
C GLY A 97 2.72 -17.45 -10.97
N VAL A 98 3.98 -17.82 -11.15
CA VAL A 98 5.03 -17.49 -10.16
C VAL A 98 5.32 -15.99 -10.10
N CYS A 99 5.35 -15.30 -11.25
CA CYS A 99 5.46 -13.85 -11.30
C CYS A 99 4.27 -13.17 -10.61
N GLY A 100 3.05 -13.68 -10.78
CA GLY A 100 1.87 -13.21 -10.07
C GLY A 100 2.02 -13.31 -8.55
N LEU A 101 2.42 -14.49 -8.06
CA LEU A 101 2.68 -14.72 -6.63
C LEU A 101 3.76 -13.76 -6.10
N LEU A 102 4.87 -13.61 -6.82
CA LEU A 102 5.95 -12.70 -6.47
C LEU A 102 5.46 -11.24 -6.43
N CYS A 103 4.62 -10.83 -7.39
CA CYS A 103 4.06 -9.48 -7.45
C CYS A 103 3.23 -9.17 -6.22
N GLY A 104 2.29 -10.04 -5.84
CA GLY A 104 1.47 -9.84 -4.64
C GLY A 104 2.28 -9.85 -3.34
N ALA A 105 3.33 -10.67 -3.28
CA ALA A 105 4.24 -10.69 -2.13
C ALA A 105 5.05 -9.39 -2.02
N LEU A 106 5.65 -8.92 -3.13
CA LEU A 106 6.39 -7.66 -3.17
C LEU A 106 5.50 -6.45 -2.87
N HIS A 107 4.25 -6.43 -3.36
CA HIS A 107 3.27 -5.40 -3.01
C HIS A 107 3.14 -5.27 -1.48
N CYS A 108 2.93 -6.40 -0.79
CA CYS A 108 2.76 -6.42 0.66
C CYS A 108 4.07 -6.07 1.40
N LEU A 109 5.21 -6.58 0.95
CA LEU A 109 6.51 -6.33 1.58
C LEU A 109 6.98 -4.88 1.43
N TYR A 110 6.80 -4.26 0.25
CA TYR A 110 7.04 -2.82 0.08
C TYR A 110 6.05 -1.98 0.89
N GLY A 111 4.81 -2.45 1.03
CA GLY A 111 3.86 -1.88 1.99
C GLY A 111 4.40 -1.91 3.41
N LEU A 112 4.86 -3.06 3.90
CA LEU A 112 5.47 -3.15 5.23
C LEU A 112 6.72 -2.27 5.38
N ALA A 113 7.52 -2.14 4.33
CA ALA A 113 8.69 -1.27 4.32
C ALA A 113 8.32 0.23 4.36
N SER A 114 7.10 0.63 3.96
CA SER A 114 6.65 2.02 4.06
C SER A 114 6.42 2.49 5.49
N LEU A 115 6.20 1.56 6.43
CA LEU A 115 6.03 1.85 7.86
C LEU A 115 7.26 2.53 8.48
N ALA A 116 8.40 2.46 7.80
CA ALA A 116 9.63 3.14 8.14
C ALA A 116 9.56 4.66 8.06
N PHE A 117 8.62 5.21 7.30
CA PHE A 117 8.59 6.61 6.94
C PHE A 117 7.40 7.32 7.59
N PRO A 118 7.60 8.54 8.11
CA PRO A 118 6.49 9.41 8.49
C PRO A 118 5.57 9.66 7.29
N LYS A 119 4.27 9.85 7.55
CA LYS A 119 3.24 10.04 6.52
C LYS A 119 3.62 11.06 5.43
N HIS A 120 4.08 12.24 5.83
CA HIS A 120 4.41 13.31 4.89
C HIS A 120 5.60 12.94 3.99
N ASP A 121 6.60 12.27 4.55
CA ASP A 121 7.75 11.82 3.77
C ASP A 121 7.36 10.66 2.86
N PHE A 122 6.53 9.72 3.35
CA PHE A 122 6.03 8.63 2.53
C PHE A 122 5.23 9.12 1.32
N ALA A 123 4.38 10.14 1.48
CA ALA A 123 3.62 10.74 0.37
C ALA A 123 4.55 11.29 -0.74
N ARG A 124 5.68 11.89 -0.37
CA ARG A 124 6.69 12.35 -1.34
C ARG A 124 7.45 11.19 -1.99
N ILE A 125 7.81 10.19 -1.17
CA ILE A 125 8.55 9.00 -1.60
C ILE A 125 7.73 8.21 -2.63
N ILE A 126 6.45 7.95 -2.35
CA ILE A 126 5.59 7.18 -3.25
C ILE A 126 5.32 7.93 -4.56
N ALA A 127 5.20 9.27 -4.52
CA ALA A 127 5.11 10.08 -5.73
C ALA A 127 6.36 9.95 -6.60
N LEU A 128 7.57 10.11 -6.02
CA LEU A 128 8.81 9.97 -6.79
C LEU A 128 9.00 8.53 -7.30
N ALA A 129 8.66 7.53 -6.49
CA ALA A 129 8.73 6.13 -6.91
C ALA A 129 7.80 5.82 -8.08
N THR A 130 6.66 6.51 -8.17
CA THR A 130 5.70 6.39 -9.30
C THR A 130 6.25 7.04 -10.57
N ILE A 131 6.97 8.16 -10.46
CA ILE A 131 7.68 8.77 -11.60
C ILE A 131 8.74 7.78 -12.11
N VAL A 132 9.55 7.21 -11.20
CA VAL A 132 10.58 6.22 -11.54
C VAL A 132 9.95 4.97 -12.18
N ALA A 133 8.87 4.45 -11.61
CA ALA A 133 8.12 3.32 -12.18
C ALA A 133 7.64 3.59 -13.60
N SER A 134 7.06 4.76 -13.84
CA SER A 134 6.55 5.15 -15.15
C SER A 134 7.68 5.34 -16.17
N ALA A 135 8.80 5.93 -15.77
CA ALA A 135 9.98 6.06 -16.61
C ALA A 135 10.56 4.69 -16.99
N ILE A 136 10.64 3.75 -16.03
CA ILE A 136 11.07 2.36 -16.29
C ILE A 136 10.10 1.67 -17.25
N ALA A 137 8.80 1.85 -17.07
CA ALA A 137 7.80 1.23 -17.92
C ALA A 137 7.81 1.78 -19.36
N ILE A 138 7.99 3.10 -19.54
CA ILE A 138 8.21 3.73 -20.84
C ILE A 138 9.49 3.21 -21.49
N ALA A 139 10.59 3.16 -20.74
CA ALA A 139 11.85 2.65 -21.26
C ALA A 139 11.74 1.17 -21.68
N ALA A 140 11.09 0.34 -20.86
CA ALA A 140 10.83 -1.06 -21.19
C ALA A 140 9.95 -1.21 -22.44
N LEU A 141 8.96 -0.35 -22.63
CA LEU A 141 8.11 -0.32 -23.82
C LEU A 141 8.91 0.06 -25.07
N LEU A 142 9.65 1.18 -25.04
CA LEU A 142 10.41 1.69 -26.18
C LEU A 142 11.56 0.75 -26.58
N VAL A 143 12.27 0.21 -25.59
CA VAL A 143 13.33 -0.76 -25.84
C VAL A 143 12.72 -2.06 -26.36
N GLY A 144 11.59 -2.47 -25.79
CA GLY A 144 10.91 -3.70 -26.15
C GLY A 144 10.57 -3.80 -27.63
N GLU A 145 10.05 -2.75 -28.25
CA GLU A 145 9.71 -2.75 -29.69
C GLU A 145 10.88 -3.10 -30.61
N HIS A 146 12.11 -2.80 -30.19
CA HIS A 146 13.31 -2.99 -30.99
C HIS A 146 14.11 -4.25 -30.62
N LEU A 147 13.66 -4.96 -29.60
CA LEU A 147 14.45 -5.98 -28.94
C LEU A 147 13.84 -7.36 -29.21
N ALA A 148 14.68 -8.36 -29.48
CA ALA A 148 14.21 -9.74 -29.61
C ALA A 148 13.48 -10.17 -28.33
N ALA A 149 12.43 -10.99 -28.49
CA ALA A 149 11.57 -11.47 -27.40
C ALA A 149 12.34 -12.04 -26.18
N PHE A 150 13.52 -12.61 -26.42
CA PHE A 150 14.44 -13.07 -25.38
C PHE A 150 14.79 -11.99 -24.35
N TRP A 151 15.26 -10.85 -24.82
CA TRP A 151 15.76 -9.80 -23.93
C TRP A 151 14.60 -9.06 -23.25
N GLN A 152 13.42 -9.01 -23.88
CA GLN A 152 12.20 -8.49 -23.24
C GLN A 152 11.82 -9.33 -22.02
N ALA A 153 11.87 -10.67 -22.16
CA ALA A 153 11.64 -11.60 -21.05
C ALA A 153 12.70 -11.45 -19.95
N LEU A 154 13.98 -11.24 -20.32
CA LEU A 154 15.06 -11.02 -19.36
C LEU A 154 14.85 -9.71 -18.56
N VAL A 155 14.47 -8.62 -19.22
CA VAL A 155 14.19 -7.33 -18.56
C VAL A 155 12.99 -7.47 -17.61
N LEU A 156 11.90 -8.11 -18.05
CA LEU A 156 10.73 -8.36 -17.21
C LEU A 156 11.04 -9.16 -15.94
N VAL A 157 12.17 -9.87 -15.89
CA VAL A 157 12.51 -10.73 -14.75
C VAL A 157 13.60 -10.08 -13.91
N ALA A 158 14.56 -9.43 -14.55
CA ALA A 158 15.59 -8.65 -13.87
C ALA A 158 15.00 -7.53 -13.00
N LEU A 159 13.89 -6.90 -13.43
CA LEU A 159 13.25 -5.81 -12.68
C LEU A 159 12.71 -6.25 -11.29
N PRO A 160 11.82 -7.27 -11.17
CA PRO A 160 11.34 -7.73 -9.86
C PRO A 160 12.45 -8.40 -9.03
N LEU A 161 13.43 -9.06 -9.67
CA LEU A 161 14.63 -9.58 -8.99
C LEU A 161 15.43 -8.45 -8.33
N SER A 162 15.68 -7.37 -9.07
CA SER A 162 16.41 -6.20 -8.58
C SER A 162 15.63 -5.47 -7.49
N ALA A 163 14.31 -5.35 -7.63
CA ALA A 163 13.45 -4.80 -6.59
C ALA A 163 13.57 -5.59 -5.27
N ALA A 164 13.39 -6.92 -5.34
CA ALA A 164 13.51 -7.78 -4.18
C ALA A 164 14.90 -7.71 -3.53
N PHE A 165 15.97 -7.68 -4.32
CA PHE A 165 17.34 -7.53 -3.85
C PHE A 165 17.54 -6.20 -3.12
N ILE A 166 17.10 -5.07 -3.69
CA ILE A 166 17.21 -3.75 -3.07
C ILE A 166 16.45 -3.68 -1.74
N LEU A 167 15.27 -4.31 -1.68
CA LEU A 167 14.48 -4.37 -0.46
C LEU A 167 15.20 -5.14 0.67
N LYS A 168 15.87 -6.25 0.32
CA LYS A 168 16.56 -7.13 1.29
C LYS A 168 17.99 -6.71 1.62
N ALA A 169 18.65 -5.97 0.74
CA ALA A 169 19.98 -5.39 0.96
C ALA A 169 19.97 -4.14 1.86
N ALA A 170 18.81 -3.71 2.34
CA ALA A 170 18.72 -2.68 3.36
C ALA A 170 19.35 -3.20 4.67
N PRO A 171 20.40 -2.56 5.22
CA PRO A 171 20.97 -3.00 6.49
C PRO A 171 19.88 -2.96 7.55
N ALA A 172 19.79 -4.04 8.33
CA ALA A 172 18.99 -4.03 9.55
C ALA A 172 19.41 -2.79 10.34
N ALA A 173 18.45 -1.90 10.62
CA ALA A 173 18.74 -0.61 11.24
C ALA A 173 19.64 -0.80 12.47
N SER A 174 20.82 -0.16 12.45
CA SER A 174 21.69 -0.12 13.62
C SER A 174 20.95 0.59 14.77
N PRO A 175 21.08 0.17 16.05
CA PRO A 175 20.20 0.61 17.14
C PRO A 175 20.41 2.06 17.63
N SER A 176 21.16 2.91 16.93
CA SER A 176 21.58 4.22 17.46
C SER A 176 20.99 5.41 16.69
N ALA A 177 20.49 6.35 17.50
CA ALA A 177 19.91 7.66 17.18
C ALA A 177 18.46 7.66 16.65
N THR A 178 17.55 8.11 17.53
CA THR A 178 16.07 8.07 17.51
C THR A 178 15.47 6.69 17.82
N PRO A 179 14.50 6.58 18.77
CA PRO A 179 13.93 5.30 19.13
C PRO A 179 13.20 4.70 17.92
N SER A 180 13.91 3.82 17.25
CA SER A 180 13.44 3.03 16.12
C SER A 180 12.40 2.01 16.62
N PRO A 181 11.34 1.72 15.83
CA PRO A 181 10.25 0.78 16.16
C PRO A 181 10.68 -0.70 16.38
N ALA A 182 11.97 -0.97 16.50
CA ALA A 182 12.49 -2.24 17.02
C ALA A 182 12.40 -2.31 18.56
N ALA A 183 12.41 -1.18 19.27
CA ALA A 183 12.19 -1.15 20.73
C ALA A 183 10.72 -1.41 21.11
N THR A 184 9.77 -1.16 20.20
CA THR A 184 8.35 -1.54 20.37
C THR A 184 8.08 -3.01 20.07
N ALA A 185 9.04 -3.76 19.52
CA ALA A 185 8.88 -5.20 19.25
C ALA A 185 9.03 -6.07 20.52
N LYS A 186 9.73 -5.59 21.56
CA LYS A 186 9.91 -6.32 22.82
C LYS A 186 8.80 -6.12 23.86
N VAL A 187 7.89 -5.17 23.67
CA VAL A 187 6.81 -4.84 24.64
C VAL A 187 5.48 -5.54 24.30
N ARG A 188 5.52 -6.67 23.56
CA ARG A 188 4.33 -7.36 23.04
C ARG A 188 3.76 -8.47 23.96
N THR A 189 3.91 -8.36 25.27
CA THR A 189 3.58 -9.45 26.22
C THR A 189 2.42 -9.19 27.18
N ALA A 190 1.57 -8.18 26.98
CA ALA A 190 0.39 -7.99 27.85
C ALA A 190 -0.98 -7.90 27.14
N ALA A 191 -1.04 -7.95 25.80
CA ALA A 191 -2.29 -8.11 25.07
C ALA A 191 -2.18 -9.33 24.15
N ALA A 192 -3.11 -10.29 24.31
CA ALA A 192 -3.11 -11.52 23.53
C ALA A 192 -2.94 -11.22 22.03
N PRO A 193 -1.84 -11.68 21.38
CA PRO A 193 -1.51 -11.32 19.99
C PRO A 193 -2.53 -11.83 18.96
N ASP A 194 -3.49 -12.65 19.39
CA ASP A 194 -4.43 -13.36 18.54
C ASP A 194 -5.88 -12.81 18.60
N ALA A 195 -6.18 -11.78 19.40
CA ALA A 195 -7.51 -11.16 19.40
C ALA A 195 -7.87 -10.60 18.00
N PRO A 196 -9.10 -10.81 17.49
CA PRO A 196 -9.49 -10.36 16.17
C PRO A 196 -9.55 -8.83 16.10
N GLU A 197 -8.52 -8.20 15.53
CA GLU A 197 -8.52 -6.78 15.20
C GLU A 197 -9.60 -6.52 14.13
N LYS A 198 -10.58 -5.67 14.45
CA LYS A 198 -11.61 -5.26 13.48
C LYS A 198 -11.03 -4.19 12.57
N VAL A 199 -11.22 -4.37 11.27
CA VAL A 199 -10.83 -3.37 10.27
C VAL A 199 -11.82 -2.20 10.32
N PRO A 200 -11.37 -0.93 10.38
CA PRO A 200 -12.26 0.21 10.42
C PRO A 200 -13.19 0.26 9.20
N GLY A 201 -14.47 0.57 9.40
CA GLY A 201 -15.45 0.69 8.30
C GLY A 201 -15.06 1.74 7.25
N ARG A 202 -14.38 2.83 7.67
CA ARG A 202 -13.85 3.86 6.77
C ARG A 202 -12.76 3.32 5.84
N PHE A 203 -11.90 2.42 6.32
CA PHE A 203 -10.92 1.74 5.48
C PHE A 203 -11.60 0.81 4.46
N LEU A 204 -12.67 0.11 4.86
CA LEU A 204 -13.45 -0.72 3.94
C LEU A 204 -14.14 0.11 2.84
N ARG A 205 -14.62 1.32 3.17
CA ARG A 205 -15.14 2.27 2.16
C ARG A 205 -14.06 2.72 1.18
N LEU A 206 -12.86 3.03 1.67
CA LEU A 206 -11.71 3.34 0.80
C LEU A 206 -11.42 2.17 -0.16
N LEU A 207 -11.36 0.94 0.35
CA LEU A 207 -11.20 -0.27 -0.47
C LEU A 207 -12.32 -0.44 -1.50
N LEU A 208 -13.59 -0.21 -1.11
CA LEU A 208 -14.71 -0.28 -2.04
C LEU A 208 -14.61 0.77 -3.15
N ALA A 209 -14.17 1.99 -2.82
CA ALA A 209 -13.95 3.04 -3.83
C ALA A 209 -12.86 2.66 -4.83
N ILE A 210 -11.73 2.10 -4.36
CA ILE A 210 -10.64 1.60 -5.21
C ILE A 210 -11.13 0.47 -6.10
N LEU A 211 -11.92 -0.46 -5.55
CA LEU A 211 -12.51 -1.57 -6.31
C LEU A 211 -13.37 -1.05 -7.47
N LEU A 212 -14.34 -0.20 -7.15
CA LEU A 212 -15.31 0.30 -8.13
C LEU A 212 -14.64 1.19 -9.17
N LEU A 213 -13.80 2.14 -8.74
CA LEU A 213 -13.11 3.03 -9.65
C LEU A 213 -12.09 2.27 -10.52
N GLY A 214 -11.39 1.28 -9.96
CA GLY A 214 -10.48 0.42 -10.71
C GLY A 214 -11.20 -0.37 -11.81
N ILE A 215 -12.39 -0.92 -11.52
CA ILE A 215 -13.23 -1.59 -12.52
C ILE A 215 -13.64 -0.60 -13.61
N VAL A 216 -14.14 0.59 -13.23
CA VAL A 216 -14.58 1.62 -14.19
C VAL A 216 -13.43 2.04 -15.09
N CYS A 217 -12.27 2.41 -14.52
CA CYS A 217 -11.11 2.86 -15.29
C CYS A 217 -10.58 1.78 -16.24
N ARG A 218 -10.49 0.51 -15.81
CA ARG A 218 -10.02 -0.59 -16.68
C ARG A 218 -11.04 -1.02 -17.73
N THR A 219 -12.33 -0.80 -17.46
CA THR A 219 -13.36 -0.98 -18.49
C THR A 219 -13.15 0.01 -19.63
N CYS A 220 -12.77 1.25 -19.33
CA CYS A 220 -12.54 2.30 -20.32
C CYS A 220 -11.32 2.07 -21.21
N ASP A 221 -10.42 1.14 -20.87
CA ASP A 221 -9.36 0.70 -21.79
C ASP A 221 -9.95 0.20 -23.12
N VAL A 222 -11.26 -0.11 -23.18
CA VAL A 222 -11.95 -0.62 -24.38
C VAL A 222 -11.95 0.41 -25.51
N PHE A 223 -12.06 1.69 -25.15
CA PHE A 223 -12.02 2.79 -26.11
C PHE A 223 -10.65 2.91 -26.76
N THR A 224 -9.61 2.61 -25.98
CA THR A 224 -8.23 2.59 -26.44
C THR A 224 -7.97 1.37 -27.32
N SER A 225 -8.36 0.17 -26.86
CA SER A 225 -8.19 -1.08 -27.59
C SER A 225 -8.97 -1.15 -28.90
N ALA A 226 -10.13 -0.50 -29.00
CA ALA A 226 -10.94 -0.50 -30.21
C ALA A 226 -10.42 0.44 -31.32
N ARG A 227 -9.58 1.42 -30.99
CA ARG A 227 -9.14 2.48 -31.92
C ARG A 227 -7.66 2.44 -32.27
N PHE A 228 -6.80 2.06 -31.33
CA PHE A 228 -5.36 2.03 -31.56
C PHE A 228 -4.91 0.58 -31.77
N THR A 229 -4.49 0.27 -33.00
CA THR A 229 -3.82 -0.98 -33.33
C THR A 229 -2.34 -0.97 -32.93
N GLY A 230 -1.74 0.21 -32.71
CA GLY A 230 -0.37 0.38 -32.21
C GLY A 230 -0.34 0.61 -30.69
N LEU A 231 0.39 -0.24 -29.98
CA LEU A 231 0.47 -0.26 -28.51
C LEU A 231 1.16 0.97 -27.91
N THR A 232 2.02 1.68 -28.66
CA THR A 232 2.91 2.69 -28.08
C THR A 232 2.21 3.94 -27.62
N LEU A 233 1.36 4.55 -28.45
CA LEU A 233 0.83 5.88 -28.15
C LEU A 233 -0.08 5.86 -26.91
N SER A 234 -0.95 4.86 -26.81
CA SER A 234 -1.85 4.69 -25.67
C SER A 234 -1.11 4.32 -24.38
N SER A 235 -0.14 3.42 -24.47
CA SER A 235 0.68 3.01 -23.34
C SER A 235 1.53 4.17 -22.82
N VAL A 236 2.15 4.93 -23.72
CA VAL A 236 2.89 6.15 -23.37
C VAL A 236 1.96 7.17 -22.71
N ALA A 237 0.76 7.40 -23.25
CA ALA A 237 -0.22 8.29 -22.64
C ALA A 237 -0.60 7.84 -21.22
N LEU A 238 -0.82 6.53 -21.00
CA LEU A 238 -1.04 5.98 -19.67
C LEU A 238 0.13 6.26 -18.74
N PHE A 239 1.38 6.00 -19.13
CA PHE A 239 2.55 6.26 -18.28
C PHE A 239 2.77 7.75 -18.01
N VAL A 240 2.53 8.62 -18.98
CA VAL A 240 2.57 10.08 -18.79
C VAL A 240 1.50 10.53 -17.80
N SER A 241 0.33 9.89 -17.78
CA SER A 241 -0.73 10.18 -16.79
C SER A 241 -0.28 9.86 -15.35
N HIS A 242 0.48 8.79 -15.13
CA HIS A 242 1.04 8.44 -13.83
C HIS A 242 2.08 9.49 -13.39
N ILE A 243 2.93 9.95 -14.31
CA ILE A 243 3.88 11.03 -14.05
C ILE A 243 3.15 12.33 -13.70
N ALA A 244 2.09 12.67 -14.45
CA ALA A 244 1.26 13.84 -14.18
C ALA A 244 0.59 13.75 -12.80
N ALA A 245 0.01 12.59 -12.44
CA ALA A 245 -0.58 12.35 -11.13
C ALA A 245 0.44 12.50 -9.98
N ALA A 246 1.64 11.96 -10.16
CA ALA A 246 2.73 12.11 -9.19
C ALA A 246 3.19 13.58 -9.06
N GLY A 247 3.27 14.30 -10.19
CA GLY A 247 3.56 15.73 -10.21
C GLY A 247 2.50 16.57 -9.49
N LEU A 248 1.21 16.27 -9.71
CA LEU A 248 0.08 16.89 -9.00
C LEU A 248 0.15 16.62 -7.50
N LEU A 249 0.44 15.38 -7.09
CA LEU A 249 0.64 15.05 -5.68
C LEU A 249 1.82 15.83 -5.08
N MET A 250 2.95 15.94 -5.77
CA MET A 250 4.11 16.70 -5.29
C MET A 250 3.81 18.22 -5.18
N ALA A 251 3.19 18.80 -6.19
CA ALA A 251 2.81 20.21 -6.20
C ALA A 251 1.84 20.53 -5.05
N ALA A 252 0.82 19.68 -4.88
CA ALA A 252 -0.14 19.90 -3.82
C ALA A 252 0.39 19.51 -2.44
N LEU A 253 1.41 18.65 -2.27
CA LEU A 253 2.12 18.52 -0.98
C LEU A 253 2.86 19.82 -0.62
N GLY A 254 3.39 20.53 -1.63
CA GLY A 254 3.93 21.88 -1.45
C GLY A 254 2.87 22.90 -1.03
N PHE A 255 1.65 22.80 -1.58
CA PHE A 255 0.53 23.69 -1.29
C PHE A 255 -0.20 23.36 0.03
N ALA A 256 -0.34 22.08 0.36
CA ALA A 256 -1.03 21.57 1.55
C ALA A 256 -0.30 21.94 2.84
N ARG A 257 1.03 22.16 2.79
CA ARG A 257 1.79 22.80 3.88
C ARG A 257 1.24 24.17 4.28
N LYS A 258 0.50 24.84 3.39
CA LYS A 258 -0.15 26.14 3.64
C LYS A 258 -1.68 26.06 3.81
N HIS A 259 -2.39 25.12 3.18
CA HIS A 259 -3.88 25.16 3.10
C HIS A 259 -4.64 23.83 3.35
N GLY A 260 -3.97 22.76 3.80
CA GLY A 260 -4.64 21.58 4.39
C GLY A 260 -4.77 20.31 3.52
N GLY A 261 -4.70 19.17 4.23
CA GLY A 261 -5.30 17.83 3.98
C GLY A 261 -5.02 17.05 2.68
N LEU A 262 -4.97 15.70 2.76
CA LEU A 262 -5.01 14.82 1.57
C LEU A 262 -6.36 14.88 0.82
N ALA A 263 -7.39 15.42 1.46
CA ALA A 263 -8.73 15.58 0.90
C ALA A 263 -8.80 16.52 -0.32
N PHE A 264 -7.96 17.56 -0.37
CA PHE A 264 -7.88 18.44 -1.54
C PHE A 264 -7.50 17.68 -2.82
N PHE A 265 -6.65 16.66 -2.69
CA PHE A 265 -6.19 15.85 -3.83
C PHE A 265 -7.30 14.93 -4.34
N TYR A 266 -8.12 14.40 -3.43
CA TYR A 266 -9.32 13.65 -3.78
C TYR A 266 -10.32 14.52 -4.56
N ARG A 267 -10.46 15.82 -4.22
CA ARG A 267 -11.31 16.77 -4.96
C ARG A 267 -10.88 16.98 -6.40
N LEU A 268 -9.58 16.95 -6.70
CA LEU A 268 -9.09 17.20 -8.06
C LEU A 268 -9.15 15.93 -8.93
N ALA A 269 -8.92 14.76 -8.32
CA ALA A 269 -8.86 13.50 -9.03
C ALA A 269 -10.16 13.14 -9.78
N LEU A 270 -11.32 13.35 -9.12
CA LEU A 270 -12.62 12.94 -9.66
C LEU A 270 -13.09 13.81 -10.84
N PRO A 271 -13.05 15.15 -10.79
CA PRO A 271 -13.34 15.99 -11.95
C PRO A 271 -12.37 15.74 -13.11
N CYS A 272 -11.08 15.50 -12.82
CA CYS A 272 -10.12 15.13 -13.86
C CYS A 272 -10.54 13.84 -14.57
N ALA A 273 -10.81 12.76 -13.84
CA ALA A 273 -11.27 11.52 -14.46
C ALA A 273 -12.63 11.67 -15.17
N GLY A 274 -13.57 12.42 -14.57
CA GLY A 274 -14.87 12.72 -15.16
C GLY A 274 -14.75 13.48 -16.50
N ALA A 275 -13.89 14.50 -16.57
CA ALA A 275 -13.61 15.22 -17.81
C ALA A 275 -13.05 14.28 -18.90
N GLY A 276 -12.17 13.34 -18.52
CA GLY A 276 -11.71 12.30 -19.42
C GLY A 276 -12.85 11.45 -19.97
N PHE A 277 -13.78 10.98 -19.11
CA PHE A 277 -14.94 10.21 -19.56
C PHE A 277 -15.91 11.01 -20.45
N VAL A 278 -16.08 12.30 -20.19
CA VAL A 278 -16.87 13.18 -21.06
C VAL A 278 -16.27 13.20 -22.47
N ILE A 279 -14.95 13.36 -22.58
CA ILE A 279 -14.27 13.34 -23.89
C ILE A 279 -14.43 11.98 -24.58
N LEU A 280 -14.34 10.87 -23.83
CA LEU A 280 -14.57 9.52 -24.37
C LEU A 280 -16.02 9.30 -24.87
N ALA A 281 -16.99 10.04 -24.32
CA ALA A 281 -18.41 9.90 -24.64
C ALA A 281 -18.85 10.70 -25.88
N LEU A 282 -18.01 11.57 -26.44
CA LEU A 282 -18.39 12.44 -27.55
C LEU A 282 -18.51 11.64 -28.88
N PRO A 283 -19.65 11.74 -29.61
CA PRO A 283 -19.80 11.17 -30.95
C PRO A 283 -18.72 11.73 -31.90
N ASP A 284 -18.10 10.87 -32.71
CA ASP A 284 -17.09 11.23 -33.74
C ASP A 284 -15.83 11.98 -33.25
N GLY A 285 -15.43 11.78 -31.99
CA GLY A 285 -14.46 12.62 -31.29
C GLY A 285 -13.11 12.88 -31.99
N GLY A 286 -13.01 13.93 -32.80
CA GLY A 286 -11.84 14.79 -33.01
C GLY A 286 -10.51 14.16 -33.45
N ALA A 287 -9.51 15.03 -33.68
CA ALA A 287 -8.13 14.63 -33.91
C ALA A 287 -7.64 13.66 -32.82
N SER A 288 -6.70 12.77 -33.15
CA SER A 288 -6.09 11.78 -32.22
C SER A 288 -5.65 12.36 -30.87
N ALA A 289 -5.34 13.66 -30.84
CA ALA A 289 -5.02 14.43 -29.63
C ALA A 289 -6.12 14.40 -28.54
N PHE A 290 -7.42 14.44 -28.90
CA PHE A 290 -8.50 14.45 -27.90
C PHE A 290 -8.59 13.14 -27.12
N TRP A 291 -8.35 11.99 -27.77
CA TRP A 291 -8.36 10.69 -27.10
C TRP A 291 -7.16 10.50 -26.17
N VAL A 292 -5.99 10.95 -26.61
CA VAL A 292 -4.79 10.96 -25.76
C VAL A 292 -5.04 11.81 -24.51
N ALA A 293 -5.65 12.99 -24.66
CA ALA A 293 -6.06 13.83 -23.53
C ALA A 293 -7.07 13.12 -22.61
N ALA A 294 -8.02 12.38 -23.17
CA ALA A 294 -9.00 11.63 -22.38
C ALA A 294 -8.35 10.52 -21.55
N VAL A 295 -7.46 9.71 -22.16
CA VAL A 295 -6.69 8.66 -21.46
C VAL A 295 -5.81 9.27 -20.38
N LEU A 296 -5.16 10.41 -20.65
CA LEU A 296 -4.35 11.14 -19.68
C LEU A 296 -5.19 11.60 -18.48
N LEU A 297 -6.37 12.15 -18.71
CA LEU A 297 -7.25 12.66 -17.66
C LEU A 297 -7.85 11.55 -16.79
N VAL A 298 -8.35 10.48 -17.41
CA VAL A 298 -8.85 9.29 -16.69
C VAL A 298 -7.73 8.64 -15.89
N GLY A 299 -6.57 8.42 -16.52
CA GLY A 299 -5.41 7.80 -15.89
C GLY A 299 -4.89 8.64 -14.72
N ALA A 300 -4.73 9.96 -14.90
CA ALA A 300 -4.24 10.83 -13.85
C ALA A 300 -5.20 10.89 -12.66
N GLY A 301 -6.51 10.97 -12.90
CA GLY A 301 -7.52 10.96 -11.83
C GLY A 301 -7.50 9.65 -11.04
N PHE A 302 -7.44 8.51 -11.72
CA PHE A 302 -7.33 7.21 -11.05
C PHE A 302 -6.06 7.09 -10.22
N GLU A 303 -4.91 7.49 -10.77
CA GLU A 303 -3.63 7.33 -10.09
C GLU A 303 -3.46 8.26 -8.89
N VAL A 304 -4.05 9.46 -8.90
CA VAL A 304 -4.09 10.30 -7.69
C VAL A 304 -4.83 9.56 -6.56
N ILE A 305 -5.96 8.92 -6.85
CA ILE A 305 -6.71 8.14 -5.85
C ILE A 305 -5.89 6.93 -5.36
N ASN A 306 -5.20 6.25 -6.26
CA ASN A 306 -4.31 5.13 -5.95
C ASN A 306 -3.16 5.57 -5.02
N LEU A 307 -2.53 6.72 -5.28
CA LEU A 307 -1.46 7.27 -4.45
C LEU A 307 -1.97 7.68 -3.05
N VAL A 308 -3.13 8.34 -2.96
CA VAL A 308 -3.76 8.68 -1.69
C VAL A 308 -4.10 7.41 -0.91
N ALA A 309 -4.62 6.38 -1.59
CA ALA A 309 -4.92 5.09 -0.98
C ALA A 309 -3.67 4.40 -0.42
N TRP A 310 -2.55 4.43 -1.14
CA TRP A 310 -1.26 3.94 -0.64
C TRP A 310 -0.86 4.64 0.67
N VAL A 311 -0.95 5.97 0.72
CA VAL A 311 -0.58 6.76 1.90
C VAL A 311 -1.51 6.46 3.08
N LEU A 312 -2.83 6.42 2.86
CA LEU A 312 -3.80 6.12 3.91
C LEU A 312 -3.70 4.68 4.40
N THR A 313 -3.41 3.73 3.52
CA THR A 313 -3.17 2.32 3.89
C THR A 313 -1.93 2.18 4.75
N ALA A 314 -0.83 2.83 4.36
CA ALA A 314 0.39 2.86 5.18
C ALA A 314 0.13 3.50 6.54
N PHE A 315 -0.64 4.58 6.58
CA PHE A 315 -0.97 5.25 7.82
C PHE A 315 -1.85 4.40 8.75
N ALA A 316 -2.88 3.75 8.19
CA ALA A 316 -3.71 2.79 8.92
C ALA A 316 -2.89 1.59 9.44
N ALA A 317 -1.93 1.11 8.66
CA ALA A 317 -1.05 0.02 9.04
C ALA A 317 -0.08 0.40 10.18
N GLN A 318 0.37 1.66 10.27
CA GLN A 318 1.23 2.15 11.36
C GLN A 318 0.51 2.13 12.73
N VAL A 319 -0.80 2.33 12.72
CA VAL A 319 -1.66 2.31 13.92
C VAL A 319 -2.39 0.97 14.09
N SER A 320 -1.93 -0.09 13.44
CA SER A 320 -2.54 -1.41 13.53
C SER A 320 -1.66 -2.40 14.31
N ALA A 321 -2.27 -3.35 14.99
CA ALA A 321 -1.55 -4.50 15.54
C ALA A 321 -1.19 -5.51 14.44
N ARG A 322 -1.82 -5.45 13.26
CA ARG A 322 -1.60 -6.34 12.11
C ARG A 322 -1.38 -5.59 10.77
N PRO A 323 -0.35 -4.72 10.60
CA PRO A 323 -0.02 -4.02 9.37
C PRO A 323 -0.07 -4.83 8.06
N ALA A 324 0.42 -6.06 8.05
CA ALA A 324 0.42 -6.92 6.86
C ALA A 324 -0.98 -7.14 6.26
N ARG A 325 -2.01 -7.18 7.13
CA ARG A 325 -3.39 -7.37 6.74
C ARG A 325 -3.92 -6.21 5.90
N TYR A 326 -3.50 -4.98 6.20
CA TYR A 326 -3.95 -3.78 5.47
C TYR A 326 -3.39 -3.76 4.05
N PHE A 327 -2.10 -4.07 3.88
CA PHE A 327 -1.49 -4.17 2.56
C PHE A 327 -1.98 -5.38 1.78
N GLY A 328 -2.25 -6.51 2.44
CA GLY A 328 -2.88 -7.66 1.80
C GLY A 328 -4.30 -7.36 1.31
N LEU A 329 -5.14 -6.72 2.13
CA LEU A 329 -6.49 -6.29 1.71
C LEU A 329 -6.45 -5.32 0.55
N TYR A 330 -5.57 -4.32 0.62
CA TYR A 330 -5.37 -3.35 -0.45
C TYR A 330 -4.90 -4.01 -1.74
N ALA A 331 -3.88 -4.88 -1.68
CA ALA A 331 -3.38 -5.62 -2.84
C ALA A 331 -4.47 -6.51 -3.46
N LEU A 332 -5.22 -7.25 -2.64
CA LEU A 332 -6.32 -8.10 -3.08
C LEU A 332 -7.37 -7.30 -3.87
N VAL A 333 -7.78 -6.15 -3.31
CA VAL A 333 -8.76 -5.26 -3.94
C VAL A 333 -8.24 -4.70 -5.25
N THR A 334 -6.99 -4.23 -5.30
CA THR A 334 -6.39 -3.68 -6.52
C THR A 334 -6.31 -4.72 -7.63
N TYR A 335 -5.81 -5.93 -7.34
CA TYR A 335 -5.76 -7.00 -8.35
C TYR A 335 -7.16 -7.44 -8.78
N THR A 336 -8.11 -7.49 -7.86
CA THR A 336 -9.52 -7.86 -8.17
C THR A 336 -10.14 -6.82 -9.10
N ALA A 337 -9.96 -5.53 -8.81
CA ALA A 337 -10.44 -4.44 -9.64
C ALA A 337 -9.87 -4.51 -11.05
N MET A 338 -8.56 -4.77 -11.16
CA MET A 338 -7.87 -4.92 -12.44
C MET A 338 -8.38 -6.11 -13.26
N LEU A 339 -8.56 -7.28 -12.63
CA LEU A 339 -9.05 -8.47 -13.30
C LEU A 339 -10.51 -8.32 -13.73
N ALA A 340 -11.37 -7.84 -12.83
CA ALA A 340 -12.78 -7.64 -13.10
C ALA A 340 -13.01 -6.60 -14.20
N GLY A 341 -12.32 -5.45 -14.14
CA GLY A 341 -12.42 -4.44 -15.19
C GLY A 341 -11.94 -4.94 -16.55
N ARG A 342 -10.89 -5.79 -16.61
CA ARG A 342 -10.44 -6.42 -17.86
C ARG A 342 -11.41 -7.48 -18.39
N LEU A 343 -12.06 -8.23 -17.52
CA LEU A 343 -13.12 -9.17 -17.93
C LEU A 343 -14.31 -8.42 -18.54
N VAL A 344 -14.73 -7.32 -17.92
CA VAL A 344 -15.79 -6.45 -18.46
C VAL A 344 -15.35 -5.86 -19.79
N ASN A 345 -14.15 -5.30 -19.86
CA ASN A 345 -13.54 -4.78 -21.08
C ASN A 345 -13.62 -5.79 -22.25
N LEU A 346 -13.17 -7.03 -22.03
CA LEU A 346 -13.21 -8.09 -23.04
C LEU A 346 -14.64 -8.42 -23.48
N ALA A 347 -15.58 -8.44 -22.55
CA ALA A 347 -16.99 -8.72 -22.85
C ALA A 347 -17.67 -7.62 -23.66
N ILE A 348 -17.28 -6.35 -23.45
CA ILE A 348 -17.91 -5.20 -24.11
C ILE A 348 -17.16 -4.73 -25.38
N LEU A 349 -15.93 -5.20 -25.61
CA LEU A 349 -15.09 -4.82 -26.76
C LEU A 349 -15.82 -4.91 -28.12
N PRO A 350 -16.59 -5.97 -28.43
CA PRO A 350 -17.32 -6.06 -29.70
C PRO A 350 -18.37 -4.95 -29.91
N TYR A 351 -18.85 -4.34 -28.83
CA TYR A 351 -19.94 -3.36 -28.81
C TYR A 351 -19.45 -1.92 -28.65
N ALA A 352 -18.16 -1.72 -28.36
CA ALA A 352 -17.60 -0.45 -27.93
C ALA A 352 -17.72 0.67 -28.98
N SER A 353 -17.68 0.33 -30.27
CA SER A 353 -17.80 1.31 -31.36
C SER A 353 -19.22 1.87 -31.51
N HIS A 354 -20.25 1.05 -31.28
CA HIS A 354 -21.66 1.43 -31.50
C HIS A 354 -22.30 2.09 -30.28
N HIS A 355 -21.75 1.86 -29.08
CA HIS A 355 -22.33 2.32 -27.81
C HIS A 355 -21.37 3.19 -26.98
N ALA A 356 -20.41 3.84 -27.64
CA ALA A 356 -19.36 4.60 -26.96
C ALA A 356 -19.90 5.68 -26.01
N ALA A 357 -20.87 6.48 -26.48
CA ALA A 357 -21.50 7.53 -25.69
C ALA A 357 -22.23 6.98 -24.44
N PHE A 358 -22.95 5.86 -24.60
CA PHE A 358 -23.66 5.20 -23.50
C PHE A 358 -22.68 4.67 -22.45
N LEU A 359 -21.60 4.02 -22.88
CA LEU A 359 -20.58 3.50 -21.98
C LEU A 359 -19.85 4.62 -21.23
N GLY A 360 -19.47 5.70 -21.93
CA GLY A 360 -18.87 6.87 -21.30
C GLY A 360 -19.78 7.50 -20.26
N LEU A 361 -21.08 7.64 -20.55
CA LEU A 361 -22.07 8.12 -19.59
C LEU A 361 -22.21 7.20 -18.38
N ALA A 362 -22.25 5.88 -18.58
CA ALA A 362 -22.30 4.90 -17.49
C ALA A 362 -21.08 5.02 -16.56
N CYS A 363 -19.88 5.22 -17.12
CA CYS A 363 -18.65 5.45 -16.36
C CYS A 363 -18.69 6.75 -15.55
N ILE A 364 -19.25 7.83 -16.12
CA ILE A 364 -19.47 9.10 -15.40
C ILE A 364 -20.43 8.89 -14.23
N VAL A 365 -21.58 8.25 -14.46
CA VAL A 365 -22.56 7.97 -13.41
C VAL A 365 -21.93 7.13 -12.30
N ALA A 366 -21.18 6.07 -12.65
CA ALA A 366 -20.47 5.24 -11.69
C ALA A 366 -19.45 6.06 -10.87
N LEU A 367 -18.67 6.93 -11.52
CA LEU A 367 -17.71 7.81 -10.85
C LEU A 367 -18.43 8.77 -9.88
N VAL A 368 -19.54 9.37 -10.28
CA VAL A 368 -20.33 10.27 -9.44
C VAL A 368 -20.91 9.52 -8.24
N VAL A 369 -21.41 8.29 -8.43
CA VAL A 369 -21.91 7.46 -7.33
C VAL A 369 -20.78 7.12 -6.35
N VAL A 370 -19.60 6.74 -6.84
CA VAL A 370 -18.45 6.47 -5.96
C VAL A 370 -18.05 7.73 -5.18
N ALA A 371 -17.98 8.86 -5.86
CA ALA A 371 -17.61 10.15 -5.28
C ALA A 371 -18.58 10.63 -4.19
N LEU A 372 -19.89 10.49 -4.42
CA LEU A 372 -20.92 11.04 -3.53
C LEU A 372 -21.39 10.05 -2.46
N VAL A 373 -21.40 8.75 -2.75
CA VAL A 373 -22.00 7.73 -1.88
C VAL A 373 -20.96 6.89 -1.17
N VAL A 374 -19.92 6.44 -1.87
CA VAL A 374 -18.98 5.44 -1.34
C VAL A 374 -17.90 6.09 -0.49
N LEU A 375 -17.27 7.13 -1.03
CA LEU A 375 -16.16 7.81 -0.36
C LEU A 375 -16.23 9.33 -0.56
N PRO A 376 -17.28 10.00 -0.05
CA PRO A 376 -17.30 11.45 -0.04
C PRO A 376 -16.15 12.03 0.80
N GLU A 377 -15.81 13.28 0.51
CA GLU A 377 -14.61 13.93 1.02
C GLU A 377 -14.54 13.98 2.55
N ASP A 378 -15.68 14.23 3.19
CA ASP A 378 -15.82 14.22 4.65
C ASP A 378 -15.36 12.87 5.24
N GLN A 379 -15.63 11.75 4.56
CA GLN A 379 -15.21 10.43 5.00
C GLN A 379 -13.70 10.25 4.92
N VAL A 380 -13.04 10.83 3.92
CA VAL A 380 -11.58 10.83 3.80
C VAL A 380 -10.95 11.66 4.91
N CYS A 381 -11.45 12.88 5.14
CA CYS A 381 -11.02 13.77 6.22
C CYS A 381 -11.17 13.10 7.59
N LEU A 382 -12.36 12.55 7.88
CA LEU A 382 -12.66 11.89 9.14
C LEU A 382 -11.80 10.63 9.33
N PHE A 383 -11.53 9.90 8.25
CA PHE A 383 -10.63 8.74 8.33
C PHE A 383 -9.21 9.19 8.67
N GLU A 384 -8.67 10.16 7.93
CA GLU A 384 -7.35 10.73 8.16
C GLU A 384 -7.18 11.26 9.59
N GLU A 385 -8.18 11.99 10.09
CA GLU A 385 -8.22 12.51 11.47
C GLU A 385 -8.24 11.40 12.51
N SER A 386 -9.08 10.37 12.33
CA SER A 386 -9.12 9.23 13.25
C SER A 386 -7.80 8.47 13.34
N LEU A 387 -7.07 8.38 12.23
CA LEU A 387 -5.74 7.79 12.20
C LEU A 387 -4.71 8.68 12.91
N ARG A 388 -4.81 10.01 12.75
CA ARG A 388 -3.96 10.97 13.45
C ARG A 388 -4.12 10.88 14.97
N LEU A 389 -5.36 10.91 15.45
CA LEU A 389 -5.67 10.74 16.87
C LEU A 389 -5.14 9.39 17.41
N SER A 390 -5.34 8.30 16.66
CA SER A 390 -4.82 6.97 17.03
C SER A 390 -3.28 6.89 17.08
N GLN A 391 -2.59 7.74 16.33
CA GLN A 391 -1.13 7.85 16.33
C GLN A 391 -0.65 8.71 17.52
N GLU A 392 -1.32 9.83 17.77
CA GLU A 392 -1.05 10.72 18.91
C GLU A 392 -1.22 9.95 20.23
N GLU A 393 -2.34 9.25 20.43
CA GLU A 393 -2.57 8.40 21.61
C GLU A 393 -1.47 7.34 21.81
N ARG A 394 -0.95 6.76 20.71
CA ARG A 394 0.15 5.79 20.76
C ARG A 394 1.48 6.43 21.13
N ALA A 395 1.76 7.61 20.57
CA ALA A 395 2.97 8.36 20.85
C ALA A 395 3.01 8.78 22.32
N GLU A 396 1.91 9.37 22.82
CA GLU A 396 1.75 9.70 24.25
C GLU A 396 1.91 8.46 25.13
N GLY A 397 1.29 7.34 24.74
CA GLY A 397 1.43 6.08 25.44
C GLY A 397 2.87 5.55 25.46
N ALA A 398 3.66 5.76 24.40
CA ALA A 398 5.06 5.36 24.32
C ALA A 398 5.96 6.26 25.18
N VAL A 399 5.77 7.57 25.12
CA VAL A 399 6.48 8.55 25.98
C VAL A 399 6.19 8.25 27.45
N HIS A 400 4.95 7.95 27.81
CA HIS A 400 4.58 7.55 29.17
C HIS A 400 5.34 6.30 29.64
N ARG A 401 5.44 5.26 28.79
CA ARG A 401 6.17 4.03 29.12
C ARG A 401 7.68 4.27 29.24
N GLU A 402 8.25 5.08 28.36
CA GLU A 402 9.67 5.44 28.42
C GLU A 402 9.99 6.18 29.73
N ARG A 403 9.14 7.14 30.11
CA ARG A 403 9.25 7.82 31.41
C ARG A 403 9.12 6.86 32.59
N CYS A 404 8.16 5.93 32.54
CA CYS A 404 8.01 4.88 33.56
C CYS A 404 9.25 3.98 33.64
N ALA A 405 9.85 3.61 32.51
CA ALA A 405 11.06 2.79 32.47
C ALA A 405 12.28 3.54 33.03
N ALA A 406 12.42 4.83 32.71
CA ALA A 406 13.48 5.68 33.26
C ALA A 406 13.34 5.86 34.78
N PHE A 407 12.12 6.13 35.26
CA PHE A 407 11.80 6.22 36.68
C PHE A 407 12.06 4.88 37.39
N ALA A 408 11.61 3.78 36.81
CA ALA A 408 11.83 2.43 37.34
C ALA A 408 13.33 2.12 37.48
N ALA A 409 14.14 2.48 36.49
CA ALA A 409 15.59 2.30 36.55
C ALA A 409 16.23 3.15 37.65
N ALA A 410 15.80 4.41 37.82
CA ALA A 410 16.30 5.30 38.87
C ALA A 410 15.99 4.81 40.30
N HIS A 411 14.85 4.10 40.48
CA HIS A 411 14.38 3.61 41.77
C HIS A 411 14.57 2.10 42.00
N GLY A 412 15.29 1.40 41.11
CA GLY A 412 15.57 -0.04 41.26
C GLY A 412 14.30 -0.93 41.23
N LEU A 413 13.30 -0.54 40.44
CA LEU A 413 12.09 -1.33 40.25
C LEU A 413 12.37 -2.52 39.31
N THR A 414 11.72 -3.64 39.59
CA THR A 414 11.74 -4.85 38.75
C THR A 414 10.82 -4.69 37.53
N GLU A 415 11.00 -5.52 36.51
CA GLU A 415 10.15 -5.50 35.30
C GLU A 415 8.65 -5.56 35.62
N ARG A 416 8.25 -6.41 36.59
CA ARG A 416 6.85 -6.53 37.00
C ARG A 416 6.35 -5.33 37.80
N GLU A 417 7.22 -4.68 38.58
CA GLU A 417 6.89 -3.44 39.28
C GLU A 417 6.78 -2.27 38.29
N THR A 418 7.59 -2.24 37.24
CA THR A 418 7.47 -1.25 36.15
C THR A 418 6.12 -1.34 35.46
N GLU A 419 5.64 -2.55 35.15
CA GLU A 419 4.30 -2.75 34.57
C GLU A 419 3.16 -2.25 35.48
N VAL A 420 3.33 -2.40 36.80
CA VAL A 420 2.37 -1.87 37.80
C VAL A 420 2.47 -0.34 37.88
N LEU A 421 3.69 0.21 37.88
CA LEU A 421 3.96 1.65 37.89
C LEU A 421 3.29 2.34 36.69
N GLU A 422 3.36 1.75 35.49
CA GLU A 422 2.73 2.31 34.28
C GLU A 422 1.23 2.60 34.47
N LEU A 423 0.54 1.77 35.26
CA LEU A 423 -0.87 1.92 35.59
C LEU A 423 -1.08 2.88 36.76
N LEU A 424 -0.27 2.79 37.82
CA LEU A 424 -0.36 3.66 38.98
C LEU A 424 -0.11 5.13 38.63
N ALA A 425 0.89 5.42 37.78
CA ALA A 425 1.23 6.76 37.30
C ALA A 425 0.11 7.40 36.44
N ARG A 426 -0.88 6.60 36.00
CA ARG A 426 -2.10 7.09 35.33
C ARG A 426 -3.30 7.18 36.27
N GLY A 427 -3.08 7.16 37.58
CA GLY A 427 -4.13 7.18 38.60
C GLY A 427 -5.02 5.93 38.61
N ARG A 428 -4.57 4.79 38.08
CA ARG A 428 -5.38 3.55 38.08
C ARG A 428 -5.38 2.91 39.47
N THR A 429 -6.53 2.39 39.88
CA THR A 429 -6.72 1.78 41.20
C THR A 429 -6.20 0.35 41.24
N LEU A 430 -5.96 -0.18 42.45
CA LEU A 430 -5.55 -1.58 42.66
C LEU A 430 -6.43 -2.59 41.93
N LYS A 431 -7.76 -2.35 41.90
CA LYS A 431 -8.70 -3.21 41.17
C LYS A 431 -8.39 -3.24 39.67
N VAL A 432 -8.20 -2.06 39.07
CA VAL A 432 -7.88 -1.93 37.64
C VAL A 432 -6.52 -2.53 37.31
N VAL A 433 -5.53 -2.38 38.21
CA VAL A 433 -4.20 -3.00 38.06
C VAL A 433 -4.31 -4.53 38.06
N ALA A 434 -5.01 -5.10 39.04
CA ALA A 434 -5.21 -6.54 39.16
C ALA A 434 -5.92 -7.13 37.92
N GLU A 435 -6.97 -6.47 37.45
CA GLU A 435 -7.73 -6.86 36.26
C GLU A 435 -6.87 -6.77 34.98
N ARG A 436 -6.17 -5.66 34.75
CA ARG A 436 -5.35 -5.46 33.53
C ARG A 436 -4.17 -6.40 33.46
N LEU A 437 -3.50 -6.65 34.59
CA LEU A 437 -2.33 -7.52 34.64
C LEU A 437 -2.68 -9.00 34.85
N THR A 438 -3.98 -9.32 34.91
CA THR A 438 -4.53 -10.67 35.13
C THR A 438 -3.91 -11.36 36.35
N ILE A 439 -3.83 -10.64 37.48
CA ILE A 439 -3.28 -11.12 38.75
C ILE A 439 -4.28 -10.94 39.90
N SER A 440 -4.06 -11.66 40.99
CA SER A 440 -4.87 -11.47 42.20
C SER A 440 -4.70 -10.06 42.76
N LYS A 441 -5.75 -9.54 43.42
CA LYS A 441 -5.68 -8.26 44.16
C LYS A 441 -4.57 -8.25 45.21
N GLY A 442 -4.33 -9.39 45.86
CA GLY A 442 -3.23 -9.55 46.83
C GLY A 442 -1.87 -9.36 46.18
N THR A 443 -1.63 -10.03 45.04
CA THR A 443 -0.39 -9.91 44.26
C THR A 443 -0.18 -8.48 43.76
N ALA A 444 -1.22 -7.84 43.22
CA ALA A 444 -1.16 -6.43 42.83
C ALA A 444 -0.81 -5.53 44.02
N GLY A 445 -1.45 -5.75 45.18
CA GLY A 445 -1.16 -5.03 46.42
C GLY A 445 0.29 -5.19 46.89
N THR A 446 0.85 -6.40 46.80
CA THR A 446 2.28 -6.64 47.12
C THR A 446 3.21 -5.85 46.20
N HIS A 447 2.96 -5.85 44.88
CA HIS A 447 3.77 -5.05 43.95
C HIS A 447 3.65 -3.55 44.24
N ILE A 448 2.44 -3.05 44.51
CA ILE A 448 2.20 -1.64 44.87
C ILE A 448 2.96 -1.27 46.16
N ALA A 449 2.88 -2.11 47.21
CA ALA A 449 3.58 -1.87 48.47
C ALA A 449 5.11 -1.88 48.31
N ASN A 450 5.65 -2.75 47.46
CA ASN A 450 7.06 -2.76 47.14
C ASN A 450 7.50 -1.51 46.37
N ILE A 451 6.68 -1.03 45.43
CA ILE A 451 6.94 0.24 44.72
C ILE A 451 6.98 1.39 45.72
N TYR A 452 5.98 1.49 46.60
CA TYR A 452 5.93 2.53 47.64
C TYR A 452 7.16 2.51 48.55
N ARG A 453 7.58 1.33 48.99
CA ARG A 453 8.79 1.15 49.80
C ARG A 453 10.07 1.55 49.05
N LYS A 454 10.19 1.20 47.77
CA LYS A 454 11.39 1.50 46.95
C LYS A 454 11.47 2.98 46.53
N CYS A 455 10.32 3.63 46.38
CA CYS A 455 10.22 5.05 46.05
C CYS A 455 10.12 5.95 47.29
N ASP A 456 10.10 5.37 48.49
CA ASP A 456 9.94 6.07 49.78
C ASP A 456 8.70 6.99 49.83
N VAL A 457 7.56 6.43 49.40
CA VAL A 457 6.25 7.12 49.37
C VAL A 457 5.19 6.31 50.11
N HIS A 458 4.13 6.98 50.57
CA HIS A 458 3.08 6.34 51.39
C HIS A 458 1.69 6.35 50.76
N ALA A 459 1.45 7.22 49.77
CA ALA A 459 0.22 7.27 49.01
C ALA A 459 0.44 7.21 47.50
N GLN A 460 -0.61 6.85 46.75
CA GLN A 460 -0.60 6.90 45.29
C GLN A 460 -0.34 8.32 44.77
N GLN A 461 -0.89 9.33 45.45
CA GLN A 461 -0.67 10.72 45.06
C GLN A 461 0.81 11.11 45.21
N ASP A 462 1.46 10.75 46.32
CA ASP A 462 2.90 10.99 46.51
C ASP A 462 3.75 10.33 45.41
N LEU A 463 3.37 9.12 44.98
CA LEU A 463 4.04 8.43 43.86
C LEU A 463 3.84 9.19 42.53
N ILE A 464 2.64 9.69 42.27
CA ILE A 464 2.32 10.46 41.06
C ILE A 464 3.10 11.79 41.09
N ASP A 465 3.09 12.50 42.21
CA ASP A 465 3.80 13.78 42.38
C ASP A 465 5.32 13.57 42.21
N LEU A 466 5.87 12.49 42.75
CA LEU A 466 7.27 12.13 42.58
C LEU A 466 7.59 11.78 41.11
N PHE A 467 6.70 11.04 40.44
CA PHE A 467 6.83 10.70 39.03
C PHE A 467 6.74 11.93 38.12
N GLU A 468 5.82 12.86 38.40
CA GLU A 468 5.68 14.12 37.65
C GLU A 468 6.89 15.02 37.83
N LYS A 469 7.43 15.15 39.06
CA LYS A 469 8.68 15.88 39.33
C LYS A 469 9.89 15.27 38.63
N PHE A 470 9.91 13.96 38.43
CA PHE A 470 10.98 13.28 37.68
C PHE A 470 10.83 13.45 36.17
N ALA A 471 9.60 13.62 35.68
CA ALA A 471 9.27 13.70 34.26
C ALA A 471 9.26 15.12 33.67
N GLY A 472 9.18 16.16 34.52
CA GLY A 472 9.32 17.57 34.16
C GLY A 472 10.77 18.03 34.22
#